data_AF-A0A7J7D292-F1
#
_entry.id   AF-A0A7J7D292-F1
#
_cell.length_a   1.000
_cell.length_b   1.000
_cell.length_c   1.000
_cell.angle_alpha   90.00
_cell.angle_beta   90.00
_cell.angle_gamma   90.00
#
_symmetry.space_group_name_H-M   'P 1'
#
loop_
_entity.id
_entity.type
_entity.pdbx_description
1 polymer ?
#
loop_
_entity_poly.entity_id
_entity_poly.type
_entity_poly.pdbx_seq_one_letter_code
_entity_poly.pdbx_strand_id
1 'polypeptide(L)'
;MAELGWGPGVSILVLSWIITLYTLWQMVEMHEMVPGKRFDRYHELGQYAFGEKLGLYIVVPQQLIVEVGVCIMYMVTNGRSLKKFHDIVCSDYKNIKLTLFIMIFASVHFVLSHLPTSTPSPASF
;
A
#
# COMPACT_ATOMS: atom_id res chain seq x y z
N MET A 1 20.31 14.24 -0.89
CA MET A 1 20.36 15.33 -1.88
C MET A 1 19.24 15.05 -2.88
N ALA A 2 18.68 16.06 -3.55
CA ALA A 2 17.61 15.82 -4.53
C ALA A 2 18.24 15.30 -5.82
N GLU A 3 18.33 13.98 -5.97
CA GLU A 3 19.08 13.30 -7.04
C GLU A 3 18.62 13.66 -8.47
N LEU A 4 17.37 14.12 -8.63
CA LEU A 4 16.75 14.48 -9.91
C LEU A 4 16.56 15.99 -10.11
N GLY A 5 16.81 16.82 -9.10
CA GLY A 5 16.47 18.26 -9.15
C GLY A 5 14.95 18.54 -9.13
N TRP A 6 14.57 19.81 -8.98
CA TRP A 6 13.17 20.23 -8.84
C TRP A 6 12.32 19.94 -10.08
N GLY A 7 12.84 20.22 -11.29
CA GLY A 7 12.08 20.03 -12.54
C GLY A 7 11.71 18.57 -12.81
N PRO A 8 12.69 17.65 -12.89
CA PRO A 8 12.43 16.22 -13.07
C PRO A 8 11.71 15.58 -11.88
N GLY A 9 11.91 16.09 -10.65
CA GLY A 9 11.14 15.65 -9.49
C GLY A 9 9.65 15.97 -9.62
N VAL A 10 9.33 17.22 -9.96
CA VAL A 10 7.93 17.67 -10.15
C VAL A 10 7.28 16.97 -11.34
N SER A 11 7.99 16.75 -12.45
CA SER A 11 7.42 16.05 -13.60
C SER A 11 7.06 14.61 -13.27
N ILE A 12 7.91 13.87 -12.55
CA ILE A 12 7.60 12.50 -12.10
C ILE A 12 6.42 12.48 -11.14
N LEU A 13 6.31 13.46 -10.23
CA LEU A 13 5.17 13.57 -9.32
C LEU A 13 3.84 13.84 -10.04
N VAL A 14 3.85 14.68 -11.07
CA VAL A 14 2.65 14.95 -11.88
C VAL A 14 2.28 13.71 -12.71
N LEU A 15 3.27 13.06 -13.33
CA LEU A 15 3.06 11.82 -14.08
C LEU A 15 2.51 10.70 -13.20
N SER A 16 3.04 10.50 -11.99
CA SER A 16 2.54 9.48 -11.08
C SER A 16 1.10 9.74 -10.66
N TRP A 17 0.71 11.00 -10.48
CA TRP A 17 -0.66 11.41 -10.21
C TRP A 17 -1.60 11.10 -11.37
N ILE A 18 -1.22 11.44 -12.60
CA ILE A 18 -2.00 11.14 -13.81
C ILE A 18 -2.20 9.63 -13.96
N ILE A 19 -1.12 8.85 -13.80
CA ILE A 19 -1.17 7.38 -13.88
C ILE A 19 -2.12 6.84 -12.79
N THR A 20 -2.05 7.38 -11.57
CA THR A 20 -2.92 6.94 -10.45
C THR A 20 -4.39 7.21 -10.72
N LEU A 21 -4.73 8.40 -11.23
CA LEU A 21 -6.11 8.72 -11.61
C LEU A 21 -6.60 7.85 -12.76
N TYR A 22 -5.73 7.60 -13.74
CA TYR A 22 -6.04 6.74 -14.87
C TYR A 22 -6.29 5.29 -14.43
N THR A 23 -5.46 4.73 -13.55
CA THR A 23 -5.66 3.37 -13.04
C THR A 23 -6.90 3.25 -12.16
N LEU A 24 -7.23 4.27 -11.35
CA LEU A 24 -8.49 4.31 -10.60
C LEU A 24 -9.70 4.30 -11.53
N TRP A 25 -9.68 5.12 -12.59
CA TRP A 25 -10.75 5.11 -13.58
C TRP A 25 -10.87 3.76 -14.28
N GLN A 26 -9.74 3.16 -14.69
CA GLN A 26 -9.72 1.83 -15.31
C GLN A 26 -10.28 0.75 -14.38
N MET A 27 -9.98 0.82 -13.08
CA MET A 27 -10.51 -0.09 -12.06
C MET A 27 -12.04 0.02 -11.92
N VAL A 28 -12.59 1.23 -12.02
CA VAL A 28 -14.04 1.46 -11.96
C VAL A 28 -14.72 0.88 -13.20
N GLU A 29 -14.19 1.16 -14.40
CA GLU A 29 -14.76 0.65 -15.65
C GLU A 29 -14.71 -0.88 -15.73
N MET A 30 -13.61 -1.48 -15.24
CA MET A 30 -13.44 -2.93 -15.21
C MET A 30 -14.39 -3.63 -14.23
N HIS A 31 -14.91 -2.92 -13.22
CA HIS A 31 -15.81 -3.49 -12.22
C HIS A 31 -17.17 -3.91 -12.81
N GLU A 32 -17.59 -3.24 -13.89
CA GLU A 32 -18.84 -3.49 -14.62
C GLU A 32 -18.63 -3.82 -16.12
N MET A 33 -17.47 -4.39 -16.47
CA MET A 33 -17.11 -4.67 -17.87
C MET A 33 -18.09 -5.61 -18.60
N VAL A 34 -18.94 -6.35 -17.87
CA VAL A 34 -19.98 -7.22 -18.43
C VAL A 34 -21.32 -6.92 -17.75
N PRO A 35 -22.40 -6.60 -18.51
CA PRO A 35 -23.71 -6.36 -17.91
C PRO A 35 -24.22 -7.62 -17.21
N GLY A 36 -24.41 -7.53 -15.89
CA GLY A 36 -24.94 -8.62 -15.05
C GLY A 36 -23.92 -9.39 -14.20
N LYS A 37 -22.62 -9.04 -14.23
CA LYS A 37 -21.61 -9.59 -13.32
C LYS A 37 -20.72 -8.49 -12.73
N ARG A 38 -20.76 -8.36 -11.40
CA ARG A 38 -19.90 -7.46 -10.63
C ARG A 38 -18.59 -8.19 -10.31
N PHE A 39 -17.46 -7.63 -10.75
CA PHE A 39 -16.15 -8.19 -10.43
C PHE A 39 -15.50 -7.43 -9.27
N ASP A 40 -15.80 -7.85 -8.03
CA ASP A 40 -15.32 -7.17 -6.83
C ASP A 40 -13.85 -7.52 -6.50
N ARG A 41 -13.33 -8.64 -7.04
CA ARG A 41 -12.00 -9.16 -6.68
C ARG A 41 -11.06 -9.23 -7.87
N TYR A 42 -9.85 -8.68 -7.68
CA TYR A 42 -8.78 -8.65 -8.70
C TYR A 42 -8.43 -10.02 -9.30
N HIS A 43 -8.59 -11.11 -8.54
CA HIS A 43 -8.33 -12.45 -9.06
C HIS A 43 -9.42 -12.92 -10.05
N GLU A 44 -10.67 -12.48 -9.88
CA GLU A 44 -11.79 -12.85 -10.74
C GLU A 44 -11.68 -12.13 -12.10
N LEU A 45 -11.27 -10.86 -12.06
CA LEU A 45 -10.88 -10.08 -13.24
C LEU A 45 -9.73 -10.72 -14.00
N GLY A 46 -8.69 -11.15 -13.29
CA GLY A 46 -7.56 -11.87 -13.89
C GLY A 46 -7.98 -13.18 -14.53
N GLN A 47 -8.84 -13.96 -13.86
CA GLN A 47 -9.38 -15.21 -14.38
C GLN A 47 -10.28 -15.01 -15.61
N TYR A 48 -11.03 -13.91 -15.67
CA TYR A 48 -11.85 -13.55 -16.83
C TYR A 48 -10.99 -13.14 -18.04
N ALA A 49 -9.97 -12.30 -17.84
CA ALA A 49 -9.15 -11.77 -18.94
C ALA A 49 -8.08 -12.75 -19.47
N PHE A 50 -7.48 -13.57 -18.60
CA PHE A 50 -6.36 -14.46 -18.95
C PHE A 50 -6.67 -15.95 -18.79
N GLY A 51 -7.89 -16.30 -18.38
CA GLY A 51 -8.32 -17.67 -18.13
C GLY A 51 -8.11 -18.14 -16.68
N GLU A 52 -8.84 -19.18 -16.30
CA GLU A 52 -9.07 -19.61 -14.91
C GLU A 52 -7.80 -19.96 -14.11
N LYS A 53 -6.73 -20.38 -14.81
CA LYS A 53 -5.45 -20.83 -14.20
C LYS A 53 -4.31 -19.82 -14.38
N LEU A 54 -4.22 -19.17 -15.55
CA LEU A 54 -3.14 -18.25 -15.89
C LEU A 54 -3.30 -16.88 -15.23
N GLY A 55 -4.53 -16.35 -15.18
CA GLY A 55 -4.81 -15.07 -14.53
C GLY A 55 -4.52 -15.10 -13.04
N LEU A 56 -4.88 -16.19 -12.37
CA LEU A 56 -4.61 -16.38 -10.94
C LEU A 56 -3.11 -16.42 -10.64
N TYR A 57 -2.34 -17.16 -11.44
CA TYR A 57 -0.90 -17.35 -11.21
C TYR A 57 -0.07 -16.10 -11.50
N ILE A 58 -0.56 -15.16 -12.31
CA ILE A 58 0.15 -13.91 -12.60
C ILE A 58 -0.23 -12.82 -11.58
N VAL A 59 -1.51 -12.65 -11.29
CA VAL A 59 -2.00 -11.54 -10.45
C VAL A 59 -1.64 -11.75 -8.98
N VAL A 60 -1.76 -12.97 -8.45
CA VAL A 60 -1.54 -13.24 -7.03
C VAL A 60 -0.08 -13.01 -6.60
N PRO A 61 0.95 -13.49 -7.31
CA PRO A 61 2.33 -13.22 -6.93
C PRO A 61 2.68 -11.73 -6.98
N GLN A 62 2.16 -11.00 -7.98
CA GLN A 62 2.38 -9.56 -8.09
C GLN A 62 1.78 -8.81 -6.90
N GLN A 63 0.56 -9.16 -6.49
CA GLN A 63 -0.09 -8.58 -5.30
C GLN A 63 0.70 -8.87 -4.03
N LEU A 64 1.15 -10.10 -3.82
CA LEU A 64 1.92 -10.48 -2.64
C LEU A 64 3.26 -9.76 -2.55
N ILE A 65 4.00 -9.65 -3.66
CA ILE A 65 5.30 -8.95 -3.69
C ILE A 65 5.12 -7.48 -3.34
N VAL A 66 4.11 -6.82 -3.94
CA VAL A 66 3.83 -5.41 -3.67
C VAL A 66 3.38 -5.20 -2.23
N GLU A 67 2.47 -6.03 -1.71
CA GLU A 67 1.96 -5.92 -0.35
C GLU A 67 3.06 -6.10 0.70
N VAL A 68 3.88 -7.15 0.56
CA VAL A 68 5.01 -7.39 1.48
C VAL A 68 6.04 -6.27 1.41
N GLY A 69 6.38 -5.81 0.20
CA GLY A 69 7.33 -4.70 0.01
C GLY A 69 6.84 -3.41 0.66
N VAL A 70 5.56 -3.10 0.50
CA VAL A 70 4.90 -1.93 1.09
C VAL A 70 4.90 -2.01 2.62
N CYS A 71 4.56 -3.16 3.21
CA CYS A 71 4.60 -3.37 4.66
C CYS A 71 6.00 -3.13 5.25
N ILE A 72 7.05 -3.63 4.60
CA ILE A 72 8.44 -3.42 5.04
C ILE A 72 8.83 -1.94 4.93
N MET A 73 8.54 -1.31 3.78
CA MET A 73 8.93 0.08 3.53
C MET A 73 8.22 1.07 4.44
N TYR A 74 6.93 0.88 4.70
CA TYR A 74 6.21 1.70 5.68
C TYR A 74 6.83 1.57 7.06
N MET A 75 7.08 0.35 7.54
CA MET A 75 7.65 0.13 8.87
C MET A 75 9.04 0.76 9.03
N VAL A 76 9.92 0.62 8.03
CA VAL A 76 11.27 1.21 8.05
C VAL A 76 11.23 2.74 7.95
N THR A 77 10.41 3.29 7.05
CA THR A 77 10.30 4.74 6.82
C THR A 77 9.67 5.45 8.02
N ASN A 78 8.65 4.84 8.63
CA ASN A 78 8.02 5.35 9.85
C ASN A 78 8.99 5.33 11.03
N GLY A 79 9.74 4.24 11.21
CA GLY A 79 10.76 4.16 12.26
C GLY A 79 11.85 5.24 12.11
N ARG A 80 12.30 5.50 10.88
CA ARG A 80 13.28 6.57 10.60
C ARG A 80 12.73 7.96 10.86
N SER A 81 11.47 8.20 10.49
CA SER A 81 10.79 9.48 10.72
C SER A 81 10.57 9.73 12.20
N LEU A 82 10.17 8.70 12.95
CA LEU A 82 9.97 8.79 14.40
C LEU A 82 11.28 9.02 15.16
N LYS A 83 12.38 8.36 14.73
CA LYS A 83 13.72 8.65 15.28
C LYS A 83 14.09 10.11 15.07
N LYS A 84 13.93 10.66 13.86
CA LYS A 84 14.22 12.08 13.58
C LYS A 84 13.35 13.01 14.41
N PHE A 85 12.06 12.71 14.58
CA PHE A 85 11.17 13.48 15.43
C PHE A 85 11.62 13.48 16.89
N HIS A 86 11.99 12.31 17.43
CA HIS A 86 12.55 12.19 18.76
C HIS A 86 13.86 12.98 18.94
N ASP A 87 14.77 12.89 17.97
CA ASP A 87 16.05 13.62 18.00
C ASP A 87 15.86 15.16 17.97
N ILE A 88 14.77 15.64 17.35
CA ILE A 88 14.40 17.07 17.34
C ILE A 88 13.78 17.51 18.68
N VAL A 89 12.91 16.69 19.26
CA VAL A 89 12.15 17.02 20.49
C VAL A 89 13.00 16.84 21.76
N CYS A 90 13.92 15.87 21.77
CA CYS A 90 14.78 15.58 22.91
C CYS A 90 16.24 15.59 22.47
N SER A 91 16.84 16.79 22.47
CA SER A 91 18.20 17.03 21.96
C SER A 91 19.32 16.40 22.79
N ASP A 92 19.01 15.87 23.99
CA ASP A 92 20.01 15.55 25.03
C ASP A 92 19.98 14.11 25.57
N TYR A 93 19.13 13.22 25.05
CA TYR A 93 19.03 11.84 25.54
C TYR A 93 19.60 10.80 24.58
N LYS A 94 20.24 9.76 25.16
CA LYS A 94 20.98 8.67 24.49
C LYS A 94 20.43 8.26 23.12
N ASN A 95 21.34 7.99 22.18
CA ASN A 95 21.05 7.37 20.88
C ASN A 95 20.25 6.06 21.04
N ILE A 96 18.92 6.16 21.00
CA ILE A 96 18.02 5.01 21.01
C ILE A 96 18.15 4.31 19.65
N LYS A 97 18.29 2.97 19.68
CA LYS A 97 18.36 2.17 18.45
C LYS A 97 17.05 2.32 17.67
N LEU A 98 17.18 2.57 16.36
CA LEU A 98 16.06 2.67 15.41
C LEU A 98 15.07 1.51 15.55
N THR A 99 15.57 0.31 15.88
CA THR A 99 14.78 -0.90 16.10
C THR A 99 13.72 -0.75 17.20
N LEU A 100 13.96 0.04 18.25
CA LEU A 100 12.97 0.27 19.32
C LEU A 100 11.79 1.10 18.83
N PHE A 101 12.04 2.16 18.06
CA PHE A 101 10.97 2.96 17.45
C PHE A 101 10.15 2.15 16.43
N ILE A 102 10.81 1.27 15.68
CA ILE A 102 10.14 0.34 14.78
C ILE A 102 9.24 -0.63 15.57
N MET A 103 9.73 -1.19 16.69
CA MET A 103 8.92 -2.10 17.52
C MET A 103 7.72 -1.41 18.19
N ILE A 104 7.84 -0.15 18.60
CA ILE A 104 6.71 0.62 19.16
C ILE A 104 5.64 0.85 18.08
N PHE A 105 6.03 1.17 16.85
CA PHE A 105 5.06 1.36 15.77
C PHE A 105 4.41 0.05 15.33
N ALA A 106 5.19 -1.05 15.33
CA ALA A 106 4.70 -2.39 15.04
C ALA A 106 3.74 -2.90 16.12
N SER A 107 3.97 -2.61 17.41
CA SER A 107 3.07 -3.04 18.48
C SER A 107 1.71 -2.33 18.40
N VAL A 108 1.68 -1.04 18.06
CA VAL A 108 0.42 -0.31 17.81
C VAL A 108 -0.33 -0.90 16.62
N HIS A 109 0.35 -1.21 15.51
CA HIS A 109 -0.26 -1.88 14.35
C HIS A 109 -0.80 -3.27 14.71
N PHE A 110 -0.06 -4.03 15.51
CA PHE A 110 -0.48 -5.36 15.97
C PHE A 110 -1.74 -5.27 16.83
N VAL A 111 -1.79 -4.33 17.77
CA VAL A 111 -2.99 -4.08 18.59
C VAL A 111 -4.17 -3.64 17.72
N LEU A 112 -3.95 -2.74 16.76
CA LEU A 112 -4.98 -2.31 15.81
C LEU A 112 -5.49 -3.48 14.95
N SER A 113 -4.62 -4.38 14.52
CA SER A 113 -5.02 -5.57 13.74
C SER A 113 -5.85 -6.58 14.55
N HIS A 114 -5.72 -6.56 15.87
CA HIS A 114 -6.50 -7.40 16.78
C HIS A 114 -7.82 -6.76 17.21
N LEU A 115 -8.05 -5.47 16.92
CA LEU A 115 -9.34 -4.85 17.16
C LEU A 115 -10.34 -5.38 16.12
N PRO A 116 -11.50 -5.93 16.56
CA PRO A 116 -12.52 -6.38 15.63
C PRO A 116 -13.06 -5.16 14.88
N THR A 117 -13.01 -5.22 13.55
CA THR A 117 -13.73 -4.29 12.67
C THR A 117 -15.20 -4.29 13.07
N SER A 118 -15.65 -3.20 13.68
CA SER A 118 -17.03 -2.97 14.08
C SER A 118 -17.87 -2.39 12.93
N THR A 119 -17.72 -2.95 11.73
CA THR A 119 -18.62 -2.68 10.60
C THR A 119 -19.06 -4.00 9.98
N PRO A 120 -20.36 -4.32 9.97
CA PRO A 120 -20.85 -5.47 9.23
C PRO A 120 -20.55 -5.23 7.74
N SER A 121 -19.87 -6.17 7.09
CA SER A 121 -19.69 -6.18 5.64
C SER A 121 -21.04 -6.46 4.97
N PRO A 122 -21.65 -5.55 4.20
CA PRO A 122 -22.70 -5.93 3.28
C PRO A 122 -22.02 -6.32 1.97
N ALA A 123 -21.94 -7.63 1.68
CA ALA A 123 -22.02 -8.20 0.33
C ALA A 123 -21.41 -9.61 0.30
N SER A 124 -22.19 -10.57 0.78
CA SER A 124 -22.26 -11.88 0.15
C SER A 124 -23.59 -11.94 -0.59
N PHE A 125 -23.61 -11.52 -1.86
CA PHE A 125 -24.60 -11.90 -2.88
C PHE A 125 -24.02 -11.60 -4.26
#